data_AF-A0A2M9TKI4-F1
#
_entry.id   AF-A0A2M9TKI4-F1
#
_cell.length_a   1.000
_cell.length_b   1.000
_cell.length_c   1.000
_cell.angle_alpha   90.00
_cell.angle_beta   90.00
_cell.angle_gamma   90.00
#
_symmetry.space_group_name_H-M   'P 1'
#
loop_
_entity.id
_entity.type
_entity.pdbx_description
1 polymer ?
#
loop_
_entity_poly.entity_id
_entity_poly.type
_entity_poly.pdbx_seq_one_letter_code
_entity_poly.pdbx_strand_id
1 'polypeptide(L)'
;MDAFGQGANGGFGQAIDFTLDVTAAPEFPAPYCDIDDTDTTTEEITSIIFADADITNTDTSSILVDKTATIANLQIGETYTITVEGNTYGDFDNDIVAFIDWNQNEILDDANEVYEIGTLINSDGNDGTSISFDITVPADALTGSTRIRVTKTYGDPQSIALINPCAIEMDAFGQGANGGYGQAIDFTLDIETLGTNQFDKNALTVYPIPTRDFLNIEYKDAIDEVTVYNHIGQEVYLQKSDSSKLQLNLSNLKSGIYFVKLSSNETQHNFKIVKE
;
A
#
# COMPACT_ATOMS: atom_id res chain seq x y z
N MET A 1 -6.37 59.91 58.31
CA MET A 1 -7.42 59.33 57.44
C MET A 1 -6.70 58.45 56.46
N ASP A 2 -6.72 57.15 56.73
CA ASP A 2 -6.09 56.10 55.94
C ASP A 2 -6.82 55.91 54.61
N ALA A 3 -6.06 55.62 53.54
CA ALA A 3 -6.52 54.84 52.40
C ALA A 3 -5.34 54.27 51.58
N PHE A 4 -4.97 53.04 51.95
CA PHE A 4 -4.55 51.87 51.16
C PHE A 4 -4.13 51.98 49.67
N GLY A 5 -3.10 51.20 49.32
CA GLY A 5 -3.12 50.36 48.11
C GLY A 5 -1.79 50.25 47.35
N GLN A 6 -0.98 49.23 47.65
CA GLN A 6 0.22 48.86 46.87
C GLN A 6 -0.17 48.27 45.51
N GLY A 7 0.43 48.79 44.43
CA GLY A 7 0.33 48.22 43.08
C GLY A 7 1.44 47.18 42.85
N ALA A 8 1.05 45.91 42.71
CA ALA A 8 1.91 44.86 42.20
C ALA A 8 1.73 44.76 40.67
N ASN A 9 2.82 44.96 39.92
CA ASN A 9 2.86 44.72 38.48
C ASN A 9 2.84 43.21 38.22
N GLY A 10 1.69 42.67 37.80
CA GLY A 10 1.57 41.37 37.17
C GLY A 10 1.54 41.54 35.66
N GLY A 11 2.60 41.10 34.96
CA GLY A 11 2.64 41.05 33.50
C GLY A 11 1.59 40.08 32.98
N PHE A 12 0.77 40.54 32.03
CA PHE A 12 -0.20 39.72 31.33
C PHE A 12 0.53 38.87 30.28
N GLY A 13 0.89 37.64 30.63
CA GLY A 13 1.13 36.60 29.63
C GLY A 13 -0.21 36.05 29.19
N GLN A 14 -0.55 36.19 27.91
CA GLN A 14 -1.67 35.45 27.33
C GLN A 14 -1.18 34.03 27.05
N ALA A 15 -1.66 33.05 27.81
CA ALA A 15 -1.58 31.67 27.38
C ALA A 15 -2.57 31.52 26.21
N ILE A 16 -2.03 31.20 25.04
CA ILE A 16 -2.83 30.76 23.90
C ILE A 16 -3.03 29.26 24.13
N ASP A 17 -4.20 28.86 24.63
CA ASP A 17 -4.60 27.46 24.60
C ASP A 17 -4.88 27.09 23.14
N PHE A 18 -3.99 26.29 22.56
CA PHE A 18 -4.27 25.60 21.31
C PHE A 18 -4.99 24.30 21.65
N THR A 19 -6.31 24.28 21.45
CA THR A 19 -7.04 23.02 21.37
C THR A 19 -6.67 22.37 20.04
N LEU A 20 -5.78 21.37 20.09
CA LEU A 20 -5.54 20.51 18.94
C LEU A 20 -6.77 19.61 18.81
N ASP A 21 -7.66 19.97 17.89
CA ASP A 21 -8.79 19.12 17.53
C ASP A 21 -8.23 17.99 16.64
N VAL A 22 -7.83 16.90 17.28
CA VAL A 22 -7.48 15.67 16.57
C VAL A 22 -8.79 15.02 16.18
N THR A 23 -9.39 15.49 15.07
CA THR A 23 -10.46 14.76 14.40
C THR A 23 -9.91 13.38 14.04
N ALA A 24 -10.62 12.32 14.46
CA ALA A 24 -10.26 10.96 14.07
C ALA A 24 -10.19 10.87 12.54
N ALA A 25 -9.21 10.14 12.02
CA ALA A 25 -9.13 9.87 10.59
C ALA A 25 -10.46 9.25 10.14
N PRO A 26 -11.00 9.71 8.99
CA PRO A 26 -12.25 9.18 8.44
C PRO A 26 -12.15 7.67 8.23
N GLU A 27 -13.26 6.95 8.47
CA GLU A 27 -13.29 5.49 8.33
C GLU A 27 -13.35 5.14 6.84
N PHE A 28 -12.35 4.39 6.36
CA PHE A 28 -12.30 3.93 4.98
C PHE A 28 -13.43 2.90 4.70
N PRO A 29 -14.13 2.95 3.54
CA PRO A 29 -13.90 3.89 2.43
C PRO A 29 -14.54 5.26 2.66
N ALA A 30 -13.68 6.27 2.74
CA ALA A 30 -14.08 7.68 2.79
C ALA A 30 -14.70 8.15 1.46
N PRO A 31 -15.58 9.17 1.47
CA PRO A 31 -16.05 9.81 0.25
C PRO A 31 -14.95 10.74 -0.30
N TYR A 32 -14.31 10.31 -1.39
CA TYR A 32 -13.45 11.17 -2.19
C TYR A 32 -14.30 12.06 -3.10
N CYS A 33 -13.68 13.04 -3.76
CA CYS A 33 -14.40 13.83 -4.76
C CYS A 33 -15.06 12.91 -5.80
N ASP A 34 -16.30 13.23 -6.15
CA ASP A 34 -16.97 12.59 -7.28
C ASP A 34 -16.41 13.15 -8.59
N ILE A 35 -16.74 12.53 -9.72
CA ILE A 35 -16.41 13.05 -11.04
C ILE A 35 -17.61 13.83 -11.59
N ASP A 36 -17.38 15.09 -11.96
CA ASP A 36 -18.37 15.85 -12.72
C ASP A 36 -18.56 15.21 -14.10
N ASP A 37 -19.76 14.66 -14.34
CA ASP A 37 -20.11 13.97 -15.58
C ASP A 37 -20.72 14.91 -16.63
N THR A 38 -20.85 16.20 -16.32
CA THR A 38 -21.45 17.20 -17.21
C THR A 38 -20.67 17.31 -18.51
N ASP A 39 -21.36 17.09 -19.64
CA ASP A 39 -20.79 17.13 -20.99
C ASP A 39 -19.61 16.14 -21.19
N THR A 40 -19.49 15.12 -20.33
CA THR A 40 -18.51 14.04 -20.48
C THR A 40 -19.09 12.86 -21.27
N THR A 41 -18.23 12.13 -21.97
CA THR A 41 -18.61 10.88 -22.66
C THR A 41 -17.75 9.75 -22.13
N THR A 42 -18.39 8.66 -21.71
CA THR A 42 -17.69 7.49 -21.19
C THR A 42 -16.90 6.78 -22.29
N GLU A 43 -15.59 6.65 -22.09
CA GLU A 43 -14.69 5.80 -22.89
C GLU A 43 -13.86 4.91 -21.98
N GLU A 44 -14.19 3.62 -21.97
CA GLU A 44 -13.86 2.72 -20.89
C GLU A 44 -12.37 2.37 -20.74
N ILE A 45 -11.94 2.29 -19.48
CA ILE A 45 -10.80 1.47 -19.06
C ILE A 45 -11.30 0.02 -19.03
N THR A 46 -10.61 -0.92 -19.66
CA THR A 46 -11.06 -2.32 -19.75
C THR A 46 -10.35 -3.23 -18.76
N SER A 47 -9.10 -2.94 -18.42
CA SER A 47 -8.31 -3.75 -17.48
C SER A 47 -7.34 -2.90 -16.67
N ILE A 48 -7.17 -3.25 -15.39
CA ILE A 48 -6.11 -2.73 -14.52
C ILE A 48 -5.49 -3.91 -13.77
N ILE A 49 -4.17 -4.07 -13.86
CA ILE A 49 -3.38 -5.00 -13.04
C ILE A 49 -2.43 -4.16 -12.19
N PHE A 50 -2.50 -4.34 -10.86
CA PHE A 50 -1.60 -3.67 -9.93
C PHE A 50 -1.38 -4.52 -8.67
N ALA A 51 -0.12 -4.86 -8.38
CA ALA A 51 0.22 -5.84 -7.36
C ALA A 51 -0.53 -7.18 -7.56
N ASP A 52 -1.35 -7.61 -6.59
CA ASP A 52 -2.20 -8.79 -6.66
C ASP A 52 -3.65 -8.50 -7.08
N ALA A 53 -3.98 -7.23 -7.35
CA ALA A 53 -5.27 -6.87 -7.94
C ALA A 53 -5.26 -7.07 -9.47
N ASP A 54 -6.30 -7.73 -9.95
CA ASP A 54 -6.60 -7.96 -11.37
C ASP A 54 -8.06 -7.56 -11.62
N ILE A 55 -8.26 -6.39 -12.22
CA ILE A 55 -9.56 -5.75 -12.42
C ILE A 55 -9.91 -5.86 -13.90
N THR A 56 -10.94 -6.65 -14.20
CA THR A 56 -11.66 -6.56 -15.48
C THR A 56 -12.85 -5.62 -15.35
N ASN A 57 -12.98 -4.69 -16.28
CA ASN A 57 -14.09 -3.77 -16.37
C ASN A 57 -14.91 -3.98 -17.66
N THR A 58 -16.22 -4.09 -17.48
CA THR A 58 -17.20 -4.18 -18.57
C THR A 58 -18.24 -3.06 -18.49
N ASP A 59 -18.07 -2.10 -17.58
CA ASP A 59 -18.96 -0.95 -17.47
C ASP A 59 -18.53 0.11 -18.50
N THR A 60 -19.38 0.30 -19.50
CA THR A 60 -19.21 1.28 -20.58
C THR A 60 -20.10 2.51 -20.41
N SER A 61 -20.76 2.65 -19.25
CA SER A 61 -21.76 3.68 -18.99
C SER A 61 -21.37 4.64 -17.87
N SER A 62 -20.79 4.14 -16.78
CA SER A 62 -20.41 4.98 -15.64
C SER A 62 -19.11 5.73 -15.92
N ILE A 63 -19.09 7.04 -15.65
CA ILE A 63 -17.86 7.84 -15.74
C ILE A 63 -16.88 7.47 -14.62
N LEU A 64 -17.39 7.16 -13.42
CA LEU A 64 -16.63 6.68 -12.27
C LEU A 64 -17.14 5.29 -11.89
N VAL A 65 -16.27 4.28 -12.00
CA VAL A 65 -16.57 2.89 -11.66
C VAL A 65 -16.01 2.58 -10.28
N ASP A 66 -16.88 2.17 -9.36
CA ASP A 66 -16.48 1.73 -8.03
C ASP A 66 -16.04 0.25 -8.04
N LYS A 67 -14.75 0.02 -7.81
CA LYS A 67 -14.12 -1.29 -7.57
C LYS A 67 -13.43 -1.33 -6.21
N THR A 68 -13.85 -0.53 -5.23
CA THR A 68 -13.24 -0.46 -3.88
C THR A 68 -13.32 -1.77 -3.09
N ALA A 69 -14.17 -2.71 -3.49
CA ALA A 69 -14.17 -4.08 -2.95
C ALA A 69 -12.95 -4.91 -3.41
N THR A 70 -12.26 -4.53 -4.49
CA THR A 70 -11.01 -5.12 -4.92
C THR A 70 -9.85 -4.45 -4.18
N ILE A 71 -8.99 -5.25 -3.57
CA ILE A 71 -7.86 -4.81 -2.75
C ILE A 71 -6.57 -5.24 -3.42
N ALA A 72 -5.65 -4.29 -3.60
CA ALA A 72 -4.25 -4.54 -3.91
C ALA A 72 -3.42 -4.42 -2.62
N ASN A 73 -2.59 -5.40 -2.31
CA ASN A 73 -1.74 -5.43 -1.12
C ASN A 73 -0.34 -4.92 -1.47
N LEU A 74 0.11 -3.87 -0.79
CA LEU A 74 1.39 -3.22 -1.06
C LEU A 74 2.24 -3.07 0.19
N GLN A 75 3.56 -3.12 0.00
CA GLN A 75 4.52 -2.94 1.08
C GLN A 75 5.29 -1.64 0.90
N ILE A 76 5.41 -0.86 1.98
CA ILE A 76 6.18 0.39 2.01
C ILE A 76 7.60 0.17 1.50
N GLY A 77 8.02 0.97 0.52
CA GLY A 77 9.36 0.91 -0.08
C GLY A 77 9.51 -0.09 -1.23
N GLU A 78 8.54 -1.00 -1.44
CA GLU A 78 8.52 -1.88 -2.61
C GLU A 78 8.01 -1.14 -3.85
N THR A 79 8.35 -1.67 -5.03
CA THR A 79 7.94 -1.12 -6.32
C THR A 79 7.06 -2.12 -7.06
N TYR A 80 5.91 -1.64 -7.53
CA TYR A 80 4.92 -2.43 -8.24
C TYR A 80 4.66 -1.82 -9.61
N THR A 81 4.57 -2.66 -10.64
CA THR A 81 4.18 -2.22 -11.98
C THR A 81 2.66 -2.19 -12.08
N ILE A 82 2.08 -1.01 -12.34
CA ILE A 82 0.69 -0.89 -12.76
C ILE A 82 0.62 -1.09 -14.28
N THR A 83 -0.37 -1.83 -14.76
CA THR A 83 -0.65 -2.03 -16.18
C THR A 83 -2.11 -1.75 -16.47
N VAL A 84 -2.39 -0.94 -17.50
CA VAL A 84 -3.74 -0.47 -17.84
C VAL A 84 -4.04 -0.72 -19.31
N GLU A 85 -5.24 -1.23 -19.58
CA GLU A 85 -5.84 -1.36 -20.92
C GLU A 85 -7.13 -0.54 -21.00
N GLY A 86 -7.50 -0.11 -22.19
CA GLY A 86 -8.73 0.64 -22.43
C GLY A 86 -9.04 0.81 -23.91
N ASN A 87 -10.25 1.22 -24.23
CA ASN A 87 -10.69 1.47 -25.60
C ASN A 87 -10.49 2.95 -25.94
N THR A 88 -9.69 3.25 -26.95
CA THR A 88 -9.40 4.62 -27.39
C THR A 88 -10.34 5.08 -28.50
N TYR A 89 -11.33 4.27 -28.90
CA TYR A 89 -12.34 4.59 -29.92
C TYR A 89 -11.77 5.03 -31.28
N GLY A 90 -10.56 4.57 -31.59
CA GLY A 90 -9.82 4.92 -32.81
C GLY A 90 -8.37 5.27 -32.51
N ASP A 91 -7.71 5.87 -33.49
CA ASP A 91 -6.32 6.34 -33.40
C ASP A 91 -6.27 7.69 -32.66
N PHE A 92 -6.63 7.64 -31.37
CA PHE A 92 -6.71 8.77 -30.46
C PHE A 92 -5.85 8.54 -29.22
N ASP A 93 -5.17 9.59 -28.80
CA ASP A 93 -4.32 9.58 -27.62
C ASP A 93 -5.20 9.66 -26.36
N ASN A 94 -4.95 8.77 -25.41
CA ASN A 94 -5.67 8.69 -24.14
C ASN A 94 -4.66 8.65 -22.99
N ASP A 95 -4.62 9.71 -22.21
CA ASP A 95 -3.72 9.84 -21.08
C ASP A 95 -4.26 9.07 -19.88
N ILE A 96 -3.40 8.23 -19.31
CA ILE A 96 -3.69 7.41 -18.13
C ILE A 96 -2.94 8.01 -16.94
N VAL A 97 -3.69 8.33 -15.89
CA VAL A 97 -3.14 8.88 -14.64
C VAL A 97 -3.65 8.07 -13.46
N ALA A 98 -2.76 7.72 -12.53
CA ALA A 98 -3.13 7.16 -11.25
C ALA A 98 -2.96 8.21 -10.14
N PHE A 99 -3.93 8.27 -9.25
CA PHE A 99 -3.96 9.12 -8.07
C PHE A 99 -4.02 8.22 -6.83
N ILE A 100 -3.08 8.37 -5.89
CA ILE A 100 -2.98 7.51 -4.71
C ILE A 100 -2.86 8.36 -3.44
N ASP A 101 -3.86 8.27 -2.57
CA ASP A 101 -3.89 8.97 -1.28
C ASP A 101 -2.96 8.29 -0.25
N TRP A 102 -1.65 8.45 -0.41
CA TRP A 102 -0.65 7.82 0.46
C TRP A 102 -0.75 8.30 1.91
N ASN A 103 -1.19 9.55 2.08
CA ASN A 103 -1.22 10.20 3.38
C ASN A 103 -2.60 10.09 4.09
N GLN A 104 -3.57 9.44 3.45
CA GLN A 104 -4.93 9.16 3.94
C GLN A 104 -5.68 10.41 4.39
N ASN A 105 -5.59 11.51 3.62
CA ASN A 105 -6.27 12.77 3.91
C ASN A 105 -7.50 13.05 3.03
N GLU A 106 -7.92 12.07 2.21
CA GLU A 106 -9.05 12.18 1.29
C GLU A 106 -8.83 13.12 0.08
N ILE A 107 -7.59 13.57 -0.13
CA ILE A 107 -7.17 14.37 -1.28
C ILE A 107 -6.37 13.44 -2.21
N LEU A 108 -6.61 13.54 -3.51
CA LEU A 108 -6.00 12.65 -4.51
C LEU A 108 -4.93 13.35 -5.36
N ASP A 109 -4.90 14.67 -5.34
CA ASP A 109 -4.00 15.51 -6.14
C ASP A 109 -2.92 16.21 -5.30
N ASP A 110 -2.60 15.67 -4.12
CA ASP A 110 -1.44 16.12 -3.35
C ASP A 110 -0.14 15.91 -4.13
N ALA A 111 0.87 16.70 -3.77
CA ALA A 111 2.20 16.52 -4.34
C ALA A 111 2.74 15.12 -4.03
N ASN A 112 3.19 14.41 -5.06
CA ASN A 112 3.66 13.01 -5.04
C ASN A 112 2.56 11.93 -4.99
N GLU A 113 1.30 12.30 -5.14
CA GLU A 113 0.17 11.35 -5.22
C GLU A 113 -0.34 11.15 -6.64
N VAL A 114 0.19 11.92 -7.60
CA VAL A 114 -0.19 11.91 -9.01
C VAL A 114 0.88 11.22 -9.86
N TYR A 115 0.49 10.20 -10.61
CA TYR A 115 1.35 9.40 -11.47
C TYR A 115 0.82 9.37 -12.91
N GLU A 116 1.47 10.10 -13.81
CA GLU A 116 1.23 10.02 -15.26
C GLU A 116 1.80 8.69 -15.80
N ILE A 117 0.94 7.69 -15.94
CA ILE A 117 1.31 6.32 -16.33
C ILE A 117 1.78 6.27 -17.79
N GLY A 118 1.11 7.04 -18.64
CA GLY A 118 1.46 7.23 -20.04
C GLY A 118 0.23 7.37 -20.94
N THR A 119 0.47 7.37 -22.24
CA THR A 119 -0.57 7.58 -23.26
C THR A 119 -0.87 6.27 -23.99
N LEU A 120 -2.13 5.82 -23.93
CA LEU A 120 -2.66 4.70 -24.69
C LEU A 120 -3.15 5.19 -26.05
N ILE A 121 -2.82 4.48 -27.13
CA ILE A 121 -3.11 4.92 -28.51
C ILE A 121 -3.62 3.73 -29.33
N ASN A 122 -4.68 3.95 -30.11
CA ASN A 122 -5.20 3.00 -31.10
C ASN A 122 -5.47 1.60 -30.54
N SER A 123 -6.19 1.54 -29.42
CA SER A 123 -6.59 0.32 -28.73
C SER A 123 -8.10 0.12 -28.78
N ASP A 124 -8.56 -1.11 -29.07
CA ASP A 124 -9.99 -1.47 -28.97
C ASP A 124 -10.39 -2.03 -27.58
N GLY A 125 -9.45 -2.00 -26.64
CA GLY A 125 -9.63 -2.47 -25.27
C GLY A 125 -9.67 -4.00 -25.12
N ASN A 126 -9.56 -4.76 -26.20
CA ASN A 126 -9.54 -6.23 -26.24
C ASN A 126 -8.37 -6.81 -27.07
N ASP A 127 -7.52 -5.94 -27.61
CA ASP A 127 -6.39 -6.28 -28.48
C ASP A 127 -5.09 -6.59 -27.70
N GLY A 128 -5.10 -6.42 -26.38
CA GLY A 128 -3.94 -6.61 -25.49
C GLY A 128 -2.96 -5.44 -25.49
N THR A 129 -3.31 -4.31 -26.08
CA THR A 129 -2.53 -3.07 -26.01
C THR A 129 -2.67 -2.48 -24.62
N SER A 130 -1.55 -2.31 -23.94
CA SER A 130 -1.49 -1.78 -22.58
C SER A 130 -0.38 -0.74 -22.44
N ILE A 131 -0.51 0.08 -21.39
CA ILE A 131 0.55 0.93 -20.87
C ILE A 131 0.92 0.48 -19.45
N SER A 132 2.20 0.59 -19.10
CA SER A 132 2.69 0.20 -17.77
C SER A 132 3.60 1.26 -17.19
N PHE A 133 3.59 1.37 -15.86
CA PHE A 133 4.44 2.26 -15.10
C PHE A 133 4.82 1.64 -13.74
N ASP A 134 6.02 1.93 -13.27
CA ASP A 134 6.49 1.44 -11.97
C ASP A 134 6.21 2.46 -10.87
N ILE A 135 5.41 2.08 -9.88
CA ILE A 135 5.07 2.90 -8.71
C ILE A 135 5.79 2.34 -7.49
N THR A 136 6.66 3.13 -6.88
CA THR A 136 7.28 2.82 -5.59
C THR A 136 6.40 3.36 -4.46
N VAL A 137 6.05 2.51 -3.49
CA VAL A 137 5.30 2.93 -2.29
C VAL A 137 6.19 3.85 -1.43
N PRO A 138 5.79 5.10 -1.16
CA PRO A 138 6.60 6.05 -0.40
C PRO A 138 6.93 5.56 1.01
N ALA A 139 8.12 5.91 1.50
CA ALA A 139 8.59 5.51 2.84
C ALA A 139 7.75 6.10 4.00
N ASP A 140 7.02 7.18 3.72
CA ASP A 140 6.14 7.91 4.62
C ASP A 140 4.64 7.65 4.38
N ALA A 141 4.28 6.72 3.49
CA ALA A 141 2.91 6.29 3.31
C ALA A 141 2.31 5.75 4.62
N LEU A 142 1.07 6.12 4.91
CA LEU A 142 0.36 5.61 6.08
C LEU A 142 -0.11 4.16 5.82
N THR A 143 0.05 3.31 6.83
CA THR A 143 -0.39 1.93 6.78
C THR A 143 -1.91 1.80 6.85
N GLY A 144 -2.45 0.71 6.31
CA GLY A 144 -3.88 0.42 6.24
C GLY A 144 -4.47 0.76 4.88
N SER A 145 -5.80 0.74 4.81
CA SER A 145 -6.51 0.90 3.54
C SER A 145 -6.56 2.36 3.07
N THR A 146 -6.22 2.59 1.81
CA THR A 146 -6.37 3.88 1.12
C THR A 146 -6.90 3.69 -0.30
N ARG A 147 -7.24 4.79 -0.97
CA ARG A 147 -7.76 4.77 -2.34
C ARG A 147 -6.68 4.97 -3.37
N ILE A 148 -6.83 4.25 -4.48
CA ILE A 148 -6.29 4.61 -5.77
C ILE A 148 -7.43 4.91 -6.74
N ARG A 149 -7.29 5.98 -7.52
CA ARG A 149 -8.14 6.29 -8.67
C ARG A 149 -7.29 6.26 -9.93
N VAL A 150 -7.72 5.53 -10.94
CA VAL A 150 -7.08 5.52 -12.27
C VAL A 150 -8.02 6.20 -13.24
N THR A 151 -7.58 7.28 -13.89
CA THR A 151 -8.33 8.00 -14.92
C THR A 151 -7.74 7.71 -16.30
N LYS A 152 -8.62 7.60 -17.29
CA LYS A 152 -8.31 7.64 -18.71
C LYS A 152 -9.02 8.84 -19.30
N THR A 153 -8.27 9.74 -19.94
CA THR A 153 -8.83 10.94 -20.56
C THR A 153 -8.26 11.12 -21.96
N TYR A 154 -9.13 11.26 -22.95
CA TYR A 154 -8.72 11.66 -24.30
C TYR A 154 -8.00 13.01 -24.28
N GLY A 155 -6.91 13.09 -25.03
CA GLY A 155 -6.20 14.35 -25.25
C GLY A 155 -5.57 14.39 -26.64
N ASP A 156 -5.34 15.60 -27.15
CA ASP A 156 -4.57 15.85 -28.37
C ASP A 156 -3.87 17.23 -28.26
N PRO A 157 -2.90 17.57 -29.13
CA PRO A 157 -2.19 18.85 -29.06
C PRO A 157 -3.06 20.12 -29.13
N GLN A 158 -4.30 20.01 -29.61
CA GLN A 158 -5.31 21.06 -29.65
C GLN A 158 -6.34 20.94 -28.51
N SER A 159 -6.52 19.76 -27.93
CA SER A 159 -7.44 19.48 -26.82
C SER A 159 -6.69 18.75 -25.70
N ILE A 160 -5.98 19.51 -24.87
CA ILE A 160 -5.07 18.92 -23.88
C ILE A 160 -5.87 18.28 -22.75
N ALA A 161 -5.63 17.01 -22.44
CA ALA A 161 -6.22 16.35 -21.27
C ALA A 161 -5.76 17.08 -19.99
N LEU A 162 -6.71 17.37 -19.09
CA LEU A 162 -6.41 18.01 -17.81
C LEU A 162 -6.32 16.94 -16.73
N ILE A 163 -5.24 16.99 -15.95
CA ILE A 163 -5.01 16.05 -14.85
C ILE A 163 -5.85 16.49 -13.65
N ASN A 164 -6.95 15.78 -13.41
CA ASN A 164 -7.88 16.08 -12.33
C ASN A 164 -8.51 14.77 -11.82
N PRO A 165 -8.36 14.41 -10.53
CA PRO A 165 -8.99 13.20 -10.01
C PRO A 165 -10.52 13.30 -9.93
N CYS A 166 -11.08 14.52 -9.98
CA CYS A 166 -12.49 14.84 -9.75
C CYS A 166 -13.25 15.24 -11.02
N ALA A 167 -12.63 15.11 -12.19
CA ALA A 167 -13.25 15.43 -13.48
C ALA A 167 -12.56 14.69 -14.62
N ILE A 168 -13.33 14.31 -15.63
CA ILE A 168 -12.79 13.90 -16.94
C ILE A 168 -12.94 15.09 -17.87
N GLU A 169 -11.87 15.85 -18.05
CA GLU A 169 -11.91 17.15 -18.72
C GLU A 169 -10.68 17.42 -19.59
N MET A 170 -10.86 18.31 -20.56
CA MET A 170 -9.86 18.72 -21.53
C MET A 170 -9.91 20.24 -21.78
N ASP A 171 -8.76 20.84 -22.07
CA ASP A 171 -8.67 22.21 -22.56
C ASP A 171 -8.75 22.24 -24.09
N ALA A 172 -9.99 22.26 -24.59
CA ALA A 172 -10.28 22.31 -26.01
C ALA A 172 -9.91 23.67 -26.61
N PHE A 173 -8.89 23.68 -27.46
CA PHE A 173 -8.37 24.84 -28.20
C PHE A 173 -7.90 26.00 -27.31
N GLY A 174 -7.49 25.74 -26.07
CA GLY A 174 -7.06 26.78 -25.13
C GLY A 174 -8.23 27.66 -24.62
N GLN A 175 -9.45 27.11 -24.59
CA GLN A 175 -10.65 27.82 -24.13
C GLN A 175 -10.97 27.57 -22.65
N GLY A 176 -10.16 26.78 -21.96
CA GLY A 176 -10.37 26.35 -20.58
C GLY A 176 -10.96 24.95 -20.48
N ALA A 177 -11.19 24.49 -19.26
CA ALA A 177 -11.71 23.16 -18.98
C ALA A 177 -13.12 22.95 -19.55
N ASN A 178 -13.30 21.85 -20.29
CA ASN A 178 -14.57 21.37 -20.79
C ASN A 178 -14.66 19.85 -20.54
N GLY A 179 -15.88 19.30 -20.46
CA GLY A 179 -16.10 17.86 -20.36
C GLY A 179 -15.37 17.09 -21.47
N GLY A 180 -14.73 15.98 -21.08
CA GLY A 180 -13.88 15.18 -21.95
C GLY A 180 -14.47 13.82 -22.31
N TYR A 181 -13.62 12.98 -22.89
CA TYR A 181 -13.92 11.59 -23.20
C TYR A 181 -13.04 10.69 -22.33
N GLY A 182 -13.62 9.75 -21.61
CA GLY A 182 -12.83 8.98 -20.65
C GLY A 182 -13.62 8.21 -19.60
N GLN A 183 -12.92 7.71 -18.60
CA GLN A 183 -13.50 6.99 -17.45
C GLN A 183 -12.49 6.98 -16.29
N ALA A 184 -12.98 6.84 -15.08
CA ALA A 184 -12.17 6.55 -13.90
C ALA A 184 -12.60 5.26 -13.21
N ILE A 185 -11.65 4.59 -12.57
CA ILE A 185 -11.88 3.42 -11.71
C ILE A 185 -11.25 3.65 -10.35
N ASP A 186 -12.05 3.49 -9.29
CA ASP A 186 -11.60 3.49 -7.91
C ASP A 186 -11.39 2.05 -7.42
N PHE A 187 -10.26 1.76 -6.79
CA PHE A 187 -10.07 0.53 -6.01
C PHE A 187 -9.25 0.77 -4.75
N THR A 188 -9.17 -0.25 -3.90
CA THR A 188 -8.54 -0.13 -2.58
C THR A 188 -7.10 -0.62 -2.63
N LEU A 189 -6.20 0.13 -2.01
CA LEU A 189 -4.86 -0.31 -1.65
C LEU A 189 -4.84 -0.65 -0.16
N ASP A 190 -4.24 -1.76 0.24
CA ASP A 190 -3.92 -2.05 1.65
C ASP A 190 -2.41 -1.95 1.85
N ILE A 191 -1.99 -0.94 2.62
CA ILE A 191 -0.57 -0.59 2.78
C ILE A 191 -0.03 -1.22 4.06
N GLU A 192 0.92 -2.13 3.88
CA GLU A 192 1.65 -2.75 4.96
C GLU A 192 3.05 -2.15 5.11
N THR A 193 3.56 -2.10 6.35
CA THR A 193 4.99 -1.82 6.55
C THR A 193 5.83 -2.86 5.84
N LEU A 194 7.04 -2.50 5.38
CA LEU A 194 8.04 -3.45 4.91
C LEU A 194 8.28 -4.52 5.98
N GLY A 195 7.63 -5.66 5.82
CA GLY A 195 7.63 -6.74 6.79
C GLY A 195 8.56 -7.84 6.33
N THR A 196 9.54 -8.20 7.16
CA THR A 196 9.93 -9.61 7.16
C THR A 196 8.70 -10.36 7.69
N ASN A 197 8.00 -11.12 6.83
CA ASN A 197 6.81 -11.94 7.14
C ASN A 197 6.43 -11.92 8.62
N GLN A 198 5.44 -11.08 8.93
CA GLN A 198 5.03 -10.73 10.29
C GLN A 198 5.01 -12.00 11.17
N PHE A 199 5.83 -11.98 12.22
CA PHE A 199 5.93 -13.05 13.21
C PHE A 199 4.54 -13.44 13.71
N ASP A 200 3.99 -14.57 13.24
CA ASP A 200 2.83 -15.19 13.86
C ASP A 200 3.28 -15.85 15.17
N LYS A 201 3.49 -15.01 16.20
CA LYS A 201 4.03 -15.40 17.50
C LYS A 201 3.15 -16.45 18.21
N ASN A 202 1.91 -16.62 17.74
CA ASN A 202 0.96 -17.62 18.24
C ASN A 202 1.10 -18.97 17.53
N ALA A 203 1.81 -19.05 16.42
CA ALA A 203 1.97 -20.26 15.63
C ALA A 203 3.24 -21.07 15.97
N LEU A 204 4.24 -20.44 16.60
CA LEU A 204 5.51 -21.07 16.95
C LEU A 204 5.59 -21.32 18.46
N THR A 205 5.67 -22.60 18.85
CA THR A 205 5.86 -23.02 20.24
C THR A 205 7.21 -23.71 20.39
N VAL A 206 8.06 -23.19 21.28
CA VAL A 206 9.43 -23.71 21.50
C VAL A 206 9.63 -23.99 22.98
N TYR A 207 9.98 -25.24 23.33
CA TYR A 207 10.13 -25.63 24.72
C TYR A 207 11.03 -26.88 24.90
N PRO A 208 11.71 -26.99 26.06
CA PRO A 208 11.85 -25.98 27.10
C PRO A 208 12.88 -24.90 26.70
N ILE A 209 12.70 -23.68 27.18
CA ILE A 209 13.73 -22.64 27.21
C ILE A 209 13.87 -22.19 28.67
N PRO A 210 15.03 -22.37 29.33
CA PRO A 210 16.28 -23.00 28.84
C PRO A 210 16.15 -24.50 28.51
N THR A 211 17.00 -25.01 27.62
CA THR A 211 17.07 -26.44 27.23
C THR A 211 18.35 -27.10 27.72
N ARG A 212 18.29 -28.41 27.98
CA ARG A 212 19.45 -29.25 28.31
C ARG A 212 19.81 -30.17 27.15
N ASP A 213 19.05 -31.23 26.89
CA ASP A 213 19.42 -32.17 25.84
C ASP A 213 18.54 -32.05 24.60
N PHE A 214 17.26 -31.77 24.79
CA PHE A 214 16.27 -31.75 23.72
C PHE A 214 15.49 -30.44 23.70
N LEU A 215 15.34 -29.89 22.50
CA LEU A 215 14.48 -28.73 22.23
C LEU A 215 13.34 -29.17 21.32
N ASN A 216 12.11 -29.00 21.76
CA ASN A 216 10.93 -29.25 20.95
C ASN A 216 10.48 -27.95 20.29
N ILE A 217 10.10 -28.06 19.02
CA ILE A 217 9.62 -26.97 18.19
C ILE A 217 8.33 -27.45 17.53
N GLU A 218 7.27 -26.68 17.69
CA GLU A 218 5.99 -26.87 16.99
C GLU A 218 5.67 -25.61 16.21
N TYR A 219 5.31 -25.77 14.94
CA TYR A 219 4.92 -24.69 14.05
C TYR A 219 3.59 -25.01 13.36
N LYS A 220 2.87 -23.98 12.91
CA LYS A 220 1.57 -24.20 12.23
C LYS A 220 1.71 -24.96 10.91
N ASP A 221 2.83 -24.76 10.20
CA ASP A 221 3.13 -25.37 8.90
C ASP A 221 4.26 -26.41 9.00
N ALA A 222 4.48 -27.15 7.92
CA ALA A 222 5.60 -28.08 7.79
C ALA A 222 6.94 -27.35 7.89
N ILE A 223 7.85 -27.85 8.72
CA ILE A 223 9.18 -27.26 8.94
C ILE A 223 10.16 -27.90 7.96
N ASP A 224 10.71 -27.14 7.02
CA ASP A 224 11.68 -27.65 6.04
C ASP A 224 13.06 -27.85 6.64
N GLU A 225 13.49 -26.89 7.48
CA GLU A 225 14.85 -26.84 8.00
C GLU A 225 14.92 -26.07 9.31
N VAL A 226 15.74 -26.55 10.25
CA VAL A 226 16.15 -25.82 11.44
C VAL A 226 17.67 -25.80 11.54
N THR A 227 18.22 -24.60 11.59
CA THR A 227 19.65 -24.34 11.75
C THR A 227 19.91 -23.67 13.10
N VAL A 228 20.93 -24.11 13.84
CA VAL A 228 21.35 -23.48 15.10
C VAL A 228 22.72 -22.86 14.92
N TYR A 229 22.85 -21.60 15.30
CA TYR A 229 24.07 -20.80 15.27
C TYR A 229 24.55 -20.49 16.69
N ASN A 230 25.87 -20.48 16.88
CA ASN A 230 26.46 -19.98 18.12
C ASN A 230 26.52 -18.44 18.12
N HIS A 231 27.00 -17.85 19.23
CA HIS A 231 27.09 -16.40 19.41
C HIS A 231 28.07 -15.68 18.46
N ILE A 232 28.91 -16.39 17.71
CA ILE A 232 29.78 -15.83 16.67
C ILE A 232 29.20 -16.03 15.25
N GLY A 233 27.97 -16.54 15.13
CA GLY A 233 27.30 -16.76 13.85
C GLY A 233 27.71 -18.04 13.11
N GLN A 234 28.47 -18.93 13.75
CA GLN A 234 28.84 -20.22 13.16
C GLN A 234 27.69 -21.21 13.31
N GLU A 235 27.33 -21.90 12.22
CA GLU A 235 26.42 -23.04 12.23
C GLU A 235 27.01 -24.19 13.06
N VAL A 236 26.24 -24.65 14.04
CA VAL A 236 26.62 -25.75 14.95
C VAL A 236 25.65 -26.93 14.90
N TYR A 237 24.50 -26.76 14.26
CA TYR A 237 23.49 -27.79 14.09
C TYR A 237 22.60 -27.48 12.88
N LEU A 238 22.22 -28.51 12.14
CA LEU A 238 21.29 -28.42 11.02
C LEU A 238 20.42 -29.68 11.01
N GLN A 239 19.11 -29.50 10.84
CA GLN A 239 18.17 -30.61 10.67
C GLN A 239 17.07 -30.21 9.69
N LYS A 240 16.86 -31.06 8.67
CA LYS A 240 15.74 -30.93 7.73
C LYS A 240 14.56 -31.77 8.19
N SER A 241 13.35 -31.34 7.85
CA SER A 241 12.11 -32.06 8.12
C SER A 241 11.04 -31.70 7.08
N ASP A 242 9.88 -32.32 7.19
CA ASP A 242 8.63 -32.00 6.49
C ASP A 242 7.44 -32.05 7.48
N SER A 243 7.75 -32.01 8.78
CA SER A 243 6.81 -32.15 9.90
C SER A 243 6.56 -30.80 10.55
N SER A 244 5.34 -30.58 11.03
CA SER A 244 4.99 -29.41 11.86
C SER A 244 5.51 -29.50 13.30
N LYS A 245 6.05 -30.66 13.71
CA LYS A 245 6.67 -30.89 15.02
C LYS A 245 8.05 -31.49 14.86
N LEU A 246 9.02 -30.93 15.58
CA LEU A 246 10.42 -31.33 15.51
C LEU A 246 11.05 -31.35 16.92
N GLN A 247 11.91 -32.33 17.17
CA GLN A 247 12.75 -32.37 18.35
C GLN A 247 14.22 -32.33 17.93
N LEU A 248 14.95 -31.32 18.38
CA LEU A 248 16.39 -31.19 18.16
C LEU A 248 17.15 -31.83 19.32
N ASN A 249 18.19 -32.61 19.02
CA ASN A 249 19.12 -33.12 20.03
C ASN A 249 20.35 -32.22 20.12
N LEU A 250 20.40 -31.40 21.17
CA LEU A 250 21.43 -30.40 21.43
C LEU A 250 22.41 -30.83 22.53
N SER A 251 22.38 -32.10 22.97
CA SER A 251 23.23 -32.64 24.05
C SER A 251 24.74 -32.43 23.83
N ASN A 252 25.18 -32.40 22.57
CA ASN A 252 26.59 -32.20 22.21
C ASN A 252 27.02 -30.72 22.22
N LEU A 253 26.09 -29.78 22.40
CA LEU A 253 26.39 -28.36 22.47
C LEU A 253 26.74 -27.94 23.90
N LYS A 254 27.73 -27.05 24.02
CA LYS A 254 28.11 -26.48 25.32
C LYS A 254 27.03 -25.53 25.83
N SER A 255 26.96 -25.35 27.14
CA SER A 255 26.09 -24.34 27.76
C SER A 255 26.39 -22.95 27.21
N GLY A 256 25.35 -22.18 26.89
CA GLY A 256 25.49 -20.87 26.25
C GLY A 256 24.24 -20.39 25.52
N ILE A 257 24.37 -19.23 24.88
CA ILE A 257 23.33 -18.63 24.05
C ILE A 257 23.51 -19.09 22.61
N TYR A 258 22.39 -19.48 21.99
CA TYR A 258 22.32 -19.85 20.58
C TYR A 258 21.17 -19.14 19.89
N PHE A 259 21.30 -18.95 18.58
CA PHE A 259 20.26 -18.42 17.71
C PHE A 259 19.79 -19.54 16.79
N VAL A 260 18.49 -19.76 16.72
CA VAL A 260 17.87 -20.78 15.90
C VAL A 260 17.16 -20.10 14.75
N LYS A 261 17.44 -20.57 13.53
CA LYS A 261 16.72 -20.23 12.30
C LYS A 261 15.86 -21.42 11.91
N LEU A 262 14.56 -21.23 11.80
CA LEU A 262 13.60 -22.18 11.29
C LEU A 262 13.10 -21.71 9.92
N SER A 263 13.07 -22.59 8.94
CA SER A 263 12.57 -22.34 7.59
C SER A 263 11.34 -23.22 7.34
N SER A 264 10.28 -22.64 6.77
CA SER A 264 9.03 -23.30 6.40
C SER A 264 8.46 -22.62 5.16
N ASN A 265 8.44 -23.33 4.03
CA ASN A 265 8.21 -22.79 2.69
C ASN A 265 9.08 -21.54 2.44
N GLU A 266 8.45 -20.40 2.14
CA GLU A 266 9.12 -19.11 1.94
C GLU A 266 9.28 -18.30 3.23
N THR A 267 8.85 -18.84 4.38
CA THR A 267 8.90 -18.15 5.68
C THR A 267 10.12 -18.58 6.49
N GLN A 268 10.78 -17.63 7.15
CA GLN A 268 11.89 -17.87 8.07
C GLN A 268 11.62 -17.25 9.44
N HIS A 269 11.89 -18.01 10.51
CA HIS A 269 11.77 -17.59 11.90
C HIS A 269 13.11 -17.64 12.60
N ASN A 270 13.49 -16.57 13.28
CA ASN A 270 14.71 -16.52 14.08
C ASN A 270 14.38 -16.31 15.56
N PHE A 271 14.89 -17.16 16.44
CA PHE A 271 14.68 -17.03 17.88
C PHE A 271 15.92 -17.43 18.70
N LYS A 272 16.01 -16.90 19.91
CA LYS A 272 17.11 -17.16 20.84
C LYS A 272 16.74 -18.29 21.78
N ILE A 273 17.68 -19.20 22.03
CA ILE A 273 17.58 -20.20 23.09
C ILE A 273 18.75 -20.09 24.07
N VAL A 274 18.54 -20.60 25.28
CA VAL A 274 19.57 -20.76 26.30
C VAL A 274 19.78 -22.25 26.54
N LYS A 275 21.01 -22.72 26.37
CA LYS A 275 21.44 -24.10 26.64
C LYS A 275 22.14 -24.15 28.00
N GLU A 276 21.74 -25.09 28.85
CA GLU A 276 22.36 -25.38 30.15
C GLU A 276 23.19 -26.65 30.16
#